data_AF-A0A973F6H6-F1
#
_entry.id   AF-A0A973F6H6-F1
#
_cell.length_a   1.000
_cell.length_b   1.000
_cell.length_c   1.000
_cell.angle_alpha   90.00
_cell.angle_beta   90.00
_cell.angle_gamma   90.00
#
_symmetry.space_group_name_H-M   'P 1'
#
loop_
_entity.id
_entity.type
_entity.pdbx_description
1 polymer ?
#
loop_
_entity_poly.entity_id
_entity_poly.type
_entity_poly.pdbx_seq_one_letter_code
_entity_poly.pdbx_strand_id
1 'polypeptide(L)'
;MAQAFKRKLSGSTDGSPIKVVATATAGTTIHTAVAGTTAGTFDEIYLYAQNNHTTTVTLTIEFGGATAPDQNIIMTLASKSGLQLIIPGLILQNGLTVKAFASVANVVCLSGFVNSITD
;
A
#
# COMPACT_ATOMS: atom_id res chain seq x y z
N MET A 1 24.76 -9.52 -8.98
CA MET A 1 24.67 -9.54 -7.50
C MET A 1 23.41 -8.79 -7.17
N ALA A 2 22.50 -9.45 -6.45
CA ALA A 2 21.27 -8.87 -5.98
C ALA A 2 21.51 -7.55 -5.23
N GLN A 3 20.80 -6.51 -5.64
CA GLN A 3 20.78 -5.21 -4.96
C GLN A 3 19.36 -4.86 -4.58
N ALA A 4 19.17 -4.40 -3.34
CA ALA A 4 17.90 -3.89 -2.84
C ALA A 4 18.07 -2.44 -2.40
N PHE A 5 17.40 -1.52 -3.09
CA PHE A 5 17.44 -0.10 -2.75
C PHE A 5 16.16 0.31 -2.04
N LYS A 6 16.28 0.79 -0.81
CA LYS A 6 15.14 1.36 -0.09
C LYS A 6 14.71 2.69 -0.74
N ARG A 7 13.43 2.81 -1.04
CA ARG A 7 12.80 3.97 -1.68
C ARG A 7 11.47 4.27 -1.02
N LYS A 8 11.00 5.52 -1.14
CA LYS A 8 9.66 5.90 -0.70
C LYS A 8 8.60 5.24 -1.59
N LEU A 9 7.38 5.13 -1.06
CA LEU A 9 6.19 4.83 -1.88
C LEU A 9 6.02 5.93 -2.94
N SER A 10 5.62 5.57 -4.17
CA SER A 10 5.56 6.53 -5.27
C SER A 10 4.37 7.49 -5.15
N GLY A 11 3.31 7.11 -4.44
CA GLY A 11 2.22 8.02 -4.06
C GLY A 11 2.54 8.93 -2.87
N SER A 12 3.71 8.79 -2.23
CA SER A 12 4.09 9.58 -1.07
C SER A 12 4.82 10.87 -1.47
N THR A 13 4.42 11.98 -0.86
CA THR A 13 5.16 13.25 -0.91
C THR A 13 6.28 13.23 0.12
N ASP A 14 7.53 13.20 -0.36
CA ASP A 14 8.74 13.27 0.46
C ASP A 14 8.81 12.25 1.63
N GLY A 15 8.21 11.07 1.46
CA GLY A 15 8.18 10.02 2.48
C GLY A 15 7.09 10.19 3.54
N SER A 16 6.25 11.23 3.43
CA SER A 16 5.11 11.46 4.32
C SER A 16 4.01 10.40 4.13
N PRO A 17 3.20 10.12 5.17
CA PRO A 17 2.06 9.23 5.06
C PRO A 17 1.02 9.71 4.03
N ILE A 18 0.44 8.76 3.31
CA ILE A 18 -0.60 8.96 2.31
C ILE A 18 -1.96 8.83 3.00
N LYS A 19 -2.76 9.88 2.97
CA LYS A 19 -4.12 9.86 3.51
C LYS A 19 -5.06 9.13 2.57
N VAL A 20 -5.79 8.14 3.07
CA VAL A 20 -6.81 7.41 2.29
C VAL A 20 -8.06 8.27 2.18
N VAL A 21 -8.37 8.73 0.96
CA VAL A 21 -9.53 9.59 0.69
C VAL A 21 -10.69 8.81 0.07
N ALA A 22 -10.39 7.74 -0.65
CA ALA A 22 -11.39 6.91 -1.33
C ALA A 22 -12.16 6.03 -0.34
N THR A 23 -13.46 5.86 -0.61
CA THR A 23 -14.36 5.00 0.19
C THR A 23 -14.88 3.77 -0.55
N ALA A 24 -14.52 3.63 -1.83
CA ALA A 24 -14.84 2.49 -2.69
C ALA A 24 -13.75 2.32 -3.75
N THR A 25 -13.85 1.26 -4.55
CA THR A 25 -12.98 1.07 -5.73
C THR A 25 -13.28 2.11 -6.82
N ALA A 26 -12.30 2.64 -7.56
CA ALA A 26 -10.86 2.45 -7.37
C ALA A 26 -10.33 3.25 -6.16
N GLY A 27 -9.39 2.66 -5.42
CA GLY A 27 -8.82 3.28 -4.24
C GLY A 27 -7.88 4.47 -4.51
N THR A 28 -7.47 5.12 -3.43
CA THR A 28 -6.39 6.10 -3.39
C THR A 28 -5.08 5.43 -3.81
N THR A 29 -4.32 6.02 -4.72
CA THR A 29 -3.05 5.44 -5.19
C THR A 29 -1.98 5.54 -4.11
N ILE A 30 -1.41 4.39 -3.74
CA ILE A 30 -0.38 4.29 -2.69
C ILE A 30 1.01 4.14 -3.32
N HIS A 31 1.10 3.23 -4.30
CA HIS A 31 2.35 2.99 -5.03
C HIS A 31 2.03 2.42 -6.41
N THR A 32 2.86 2.75 -7.38
CA THR A 32 2.95 2.14 -8.72
C THR A 32 4.28 1.43 -8.78
N ALA A 33 4.25 0.11 -8.99
CA ALA A 33 5.44 -0.74 -9.03
C ALA A 33 6.29 -0.47 -10.28
N VAL A 34 7.53 -0.94 -10.24
CA VAL A 34 8.48 -0.92 -11.35
C VAL A 34 7.82 -1.41 -12.65
N ALA A 35 8.10 -0.69 -13.73
CA ALA A 35 7.54 -1.00 -15.04
C ALA A 35 8.20 -2.25 -15.66
N GLY A 36 7.42 -2.94 -16.50
CA GLY A 36 7.89 -4.12 -17.21
C GLY A 36 7.93 -5.39 -16.37
N THR A 37 8.33 -6.49 -17.02
CA THR A 37 8.30 -7.84 -16.46
C THR A 37 9.68 -8.49 -16.50
N THR A 38 10.74 -7.68 -16.47
CA THR A 38 12.11 -8.20 -16.48
C THR A 38 12.31 -9.10 -15.25
N ALA A 39 12.74 -10.34 -15.48
CA ALA A 39 12.99 -11.26 -14.38
C ALA A 39 14.05 -10.68 -13.43
N GLY A 40 13.79 -10.78 -12.13
CA GLY A 40 14.67 -10.22 -11.10
C GLY A 40 14.46 -8.73 -10.82
N THR A 41 13.54 -8.04 -11.50
CA THR A 41 13.20 -6.64 -11.19
C THR A 41 11.82 -6.54 -10.52
N PHE A 42 11.79 -6.26 -9.22
CA PHE A 42 10.55 -6.17 -8.46
C PHE A 42 10.62 -5.01 -7.46
N ASP A 43 9.46 -4.50 -7.08
CA ASP A 43 9.34 -3.72 -5.85
C ASP A 43 8.77 -4.62 -4.75
N GLU A 44 9.54 -4.79 -3.68
CA GLU A 44 9.08 -5.39 -2.43
C GLU A 44 8.48 -4.28 -1.55
N ILE A 45 7.21 -4.41 -1.21
CA ILE A 45 6.40 -3.33 -0.65
C ILE A 45 6.12 -3.61 0.83
N TYR A 46 6.48 -2.67 1.69
CA TYR A 46 6.10 -2.65 3.10
C TYR A 46 5.10 -1.53 3.34
N LEU A 47 3.91 -1.87 3.82
CA LEU A 47 2.88 -0.89 4.18
C LEU A 47 2.47 -1.03 5.64
N TYR A 48 2.35 0.12 6.29
CA TYR A 48 1.80 0.31 7.62
C TYR A 48 0.58 1.23 7.54
N ALA A 49 -0.47 0.93 8.30
CA ALA A 49 -1.64 1.78 8.41
C ALA A 49 -1.82 2.23 9.85
N GLN A 50 -2.34 3.44 10.01
CA GLN A 50 -2.85 3.95 11.28
C GLN A 50 -4.23 4.54 11.08
N ASN A 51 -5.12 4.26 12.01
CA ASN A 51 -6.46 4.82 12.06
C ASN A 51 -6.54 5.87 13.17
N ASN A 52 -6.68 7.14 12.77
CA ASN A 52 -6.80 8.28 13.69
C ASN A 52 -8.27 8.67 13.95
N HIS A 53 -9.22 7.86 13.51
CA HIS A 53 -10.64 8.04 13.81
C HIS A 53 -10.95 7.80 15.30
N THR A 54 -12.18 8.04 15.70
CA THR A 54 -12.68 7.72 17.04
C THR A 54 -13.15 6.27 17.16
N THR A 55 -13.49 5.62 16.05
CA THR A 55 -13.98 4.22 15.98
C THR A 55 -13.11 3.34 15.10
N THR A 56 -13.40 2.04 15.09
CA THR A 56 -12.80 1.11 14.13
C THR A 56 -13.15 1.50 12.69
N VAL A 57 -12.25 1.22 11.76
CA VAL A 57 -12.41 1.51 10.32
C VAL A 57 -11.98 0.30 9.51
N THR A 58 -12.77 -0.11 8.53
CA THR A 58 -12.40 -1.17 7.58
C THR A 58 -11.54 -0.55 6.49
N LEU A 59 -10.34 -1.09 6.29
CA LEU A 59 -9.41 -0.74 5.23
C LEU A 59 -9.36 -1.89 4.23
N THR A 60 -9.40 -1.56 2.94
CA THR A 60 -9.14 -2.49 1.85
C THR A 60 -7.95 -2.02 1.04
N ILE A 61 -6.97 -2.89 0.87
CA ILE A 61 -5.87 -2.71 -0.07
C ILE A 61 -6.18 -3.49 -1.35
N GLU A 62 -6.05 -2.82 -2.48
CA GLU A 62 -6.12 -3.35 -3.84
C GLU A 62 -4.68 -3.56 -4.31
N PHE A 63 -4.20 -4.80 -4.32
CA PHE A 63 -2.79 -5.13 -4.58
C PHE A 63 -2.64 -5.74 -5.97
N GLY A 64 -2.10 -4.97 -6.91
CA GLY A 64 -1.90 -5.41 -8.30
C GLY A 64 -3.15 -5.35 -9.17
N GLY A 65 -4.30 -5.00 -8.59
CA GLY A 65 -5.59 -4.83 -9.27
C GLY A 65 -6.72 -4.74 -8.24
N ALA A 66 -7.98 -4.81 -8.69
CA ALA A 66 -9.16 -4.55 -7.86
C ALA A 66 -10.20 -5.70 -7.89
N THR A 67 -9.87 -6.85 -8.47
CA THR A 67 -10.80 -7.98 -8.53
C THR A 67 -10.86 -8.69 -7.18
N ALA A 68 -12.04 -8.67 -6.55
CA ALA A 68 -12.28 -9.41 -5.32
C ALA A 68 -12.71 -10.86 -5.61
N PRO A 69 -12.27 -11.85 -4.81
CA PRO A 69 -11.40 -11.73 -3.63
C PRO A 69 -9.89 -11.73 -3.95
N ASP A 70 -9.51 -11.96 -5.20
CA ASP A 70 -8.14 -12.29 -5.60
C ASP A 70 -7.09 -11.22 -5.24
N GLN A 71 -7.46 -9.94 -5.34
CA GLN A 71 -6.55 -8.79 -5.22
C GLN A 71 -6.89 -7.85 -4.05
N ASN A 72 -7.89 -8.21 -3.24
CA ASN A 72 -8.36 -7.39 -2.12
C ASN A 72 -7.86 -7.96 -0.78
N ILE A 73 -7.05 -7.18 -0.08
CA ILE A 73 -6.64 -7.47 1.30
C ILE A 73 -7.47 -6.58 2.22
N ILE A 74 -8.41 -7.19 2.95
CA ILE A 74 -9.42 -6.48 3.77
C ILE A 74 -9.10 -6.69 5.24
N MET A 75 -9.13 -5.60 6.03
CA MET A 75 -8.91 -5.66 7.46
C MET A 75 -9.64 -4.57 8.24
N THR A 76 -9.87 -4.81 9.53
CA THR A 76 -10.44 -3.83 10.45
C THR A 76 -9.35 -3.24 11.32
N LEU A 77 -9.14 -1.93 11.22
CA LEU A 77 -8.18 -1.19 12.03
C LEU A 77 -8.84 -0.69 13.31
N ALA A 78 -8.24 -0.98 14.45
CA ALA A 78 -8.66 -0.41 15.73
C ALA A 78 -8.48 1.12 15.76
N SER A 79 -9.31 1.80 16.54
CA SER A 79 -9.21 3.25 16.75
C SER A 79 -7.91 3.57 17.49
N LYS A 80 -7.11 4.53 16.98
CA LYS A 80 -5.94 5.09 17.67
C LYS A 80 -4.93 4.05 18.18
N SER A 81 -4.76 2.93 17.47
CA SER A 81 -3.86 1.84 17.87
C SER A 81 -2.40 2.04 17.43
N GLY A 82 -2.06 3.20 16.88
CA GLY A 82 -0.75 3.45 16.26
C GLY A 82 -0.60 2.77 14.91
N LEU A 83 0.65 2.56 14.48
CA LEU A 83 0.99 1.94 13.20
C LEU A 83 0.90 0.41 13.27
N GLN A 84 0.13 -0.18 12.38
CA GLN A 84 0.01 -1.62 12.18
C GLN A 84 0.59 -2.01 10.81
N LEU A 85 1.42 -3.05 10.76
CA LEU A 85 1.92 -3.61 9.51
C LEU A 85 0.79 -4.34 8.78
N ILE A 86 0.54 -3.98 7.51
CA ILE A 86 -0.55 -4.57 6.72
C ILE A 86 -0.06 -5.30 5.46
N ILE A 87 1.04 -4.86 4.86
CA ILE A 87 1.72 -5.56 3.76
C ILE A 87 3.15 -5.88 4.23
N PRO A 88 3.46 -7.15 4.54
CA PRO A 88 4.75 -7.54 5.11
C PRO A 88 5.78 -7.91 4.03
N GLY A 89 6.09 -7.01 3.10
CA GLY A 89 7.10 -7.26 2.05
C GLY A 89 6.59 -8.13 0.90
N LEU A 90 5.43 -7.78 0.34
CA LEU A 90 4.93 -8.44 -0.87
C LEU A 90 5.56 -7.83 -2.12
N ILE A 91 5.85 -8.65 -3.13
CA ILE A 91 6.47 -8.20 -4.37
C ILE A 91 5.45 -7.87 -5.45
N LEU A 92 5.72 -6.84 -6.25
CA LEU A 92 4.91 -6.46 -7.40
C LEU A 92 5.81 -5.89 -8.52
N GLN A 93 5.36 -6.00 -9.77
CA GLN A 93 6.04 -5.45 -10.95
C GLN A 93 5.02 -5.06 -12.02
N ASN A 94 5.49 -4.80 -13.25
CA ASN A 94 4.69 -4.54 -14.44
C ASN A 94 3.86 -3.25 -14.39
N GLY A 95 4.31 -2.23 -13.66
CA GLY A 95 3.58 -0.97 -13.52
C GLY A 95 2.25 -1.13 -12.77
N LEU A 96 2.02 -2.29 -12.15
CA LEU A 96 0.79 -2.54 -11.40
C LEU A 96 0.75 -1.65 -10.15
N THR A 97 -0.46 -1.27 -9.77
CA THR A 97 -0.66 -0.32 -8.68
C THR A 97 -1.12 -1.00 -7.41
N VAL A 98 -0.66 -0.47 -6.29
CA VAL A 98 -1.26 -0.68 -4.98
C VAL A 98 -2.15 0.52 -4.67
N LYS A 99 -3.43 0.27 -4.43
CA LYS A 99 -4.43 1.27 -4.06
C LYS A 99 -5.10 0.92 -2.73
N ALA A 100 -5.74 1.90 -2.11
CA ALA A 100 -6.45 1.67 -0.85
C ALA A 100 -7.75 2.50 -0.75
N PHE A 101 -8.79 1.90 -0.19
CA PHE A 101 -9.99 2.62 0.22
C PHE A 101 -10.42 2.17 1.63
N ALA A 102 -11.12 3.05 2.34
CA ALA A 102 -11.55 2.80 3.71
C ALA A 102 -13.05 3.04 3.87
N SER A 103 -13.69 2.43 4.85
CA SER A 103 -15.12 2.65 5.14
C SER A 103 -15.44 4.10 5.53
N VAL A 104 -14.43 4.89 5.91
CA VAL A 104 -14.54 6.32 6.22
C VAL A 104 -13.37 7.06 5.56
N ALA A 105 -13.66 8.15 4.84
CA ALA A 105 -12.65 8.96 4.18
C ALA A 105 -11.81 9.76 5.19
N ASN A 106 -10.55 10.07 4.85
CA ASN A 106 -9.69 11.04 5.53
C ASN A 106 -9.26 10.69 6.96
N VAL A 107 -9.46 9.45 7.42
CA VAL A 107 -9.16 9.05 8.81
C VAL A 107 -8.05 8.00 8.94
N VAL A 108 -7.73 7.30 7.83
CA VAL A 108 -6.63 6.33 7.75
C VAL A 108 -5.47 6.94 6.98
N CYS A 109 -4.26 6.77 7.50
CA CYS A 109 -3.02 7.12 6.80
C CYS A 109 -2.17 5.86 6.59
N LEU A 110 -1.58 5.74 5.40
CA LEU A 110 -0.66 4.67 5.02
C LEU A 110 0.76 5.22 4.91
N SER A 111 1.71 4.57 5.56
CA SER A 111 3.14 4.89 5.47
C SER A 111 3.93 3.63 5.14
N GLY A 112 5.13 3.78 4.63
CA GLY A 112 5.95 2.63 4.27
C GLY A 112 7.08 2.98 3.34
N PHE A 113 7.64 1.93 2.74
CA PHE A 113 8.73 2.02 1.79
C PHE A 113 8.65 0.84 0.83
N VAL A 114 9.41 0.94 -0.26
CA VAL A 114 9.69 -0.19 -1.13
C VAL A 114 11.17 -0.49 -1.11
N ASN A 115 11.52 -1.76 -1.22
CA ASN A 115 12.85 -2.17 -1.64
C ASN A 115 12.77 -2.48 -3.14
N SER A 116 13.38 -1.64 -3.97
CA SER A 116 13.53 -1.95 -5.39
C SER A 116 14.65 -2.97 -5.55
N ILE A 117 14.30 -4.15 -6.02
CA ILE A 117 15.16 -5.32 -6.16
C ILE A 117 15.61 -5.44 -7.61
N THR A 118 16.89 -5.75 -7.82
CA THR A 118 17.46 -6.11 -9.12
C THR A 118 18.54 -7.16 -8.92
N ASP A 119 18.39 -8.33 -9.54
CA ASP A 119 19.22 -9.51 -9.32
C ASP A 119 20.13 -9.89 -10.51
#